data_AF-A0A1V5ZH65-F1
#
_entry.id   AF-A0A1V5ZH65-F1
#
_cell.length_a   1.000
_cell.length_b   1.000
_cell.length_c   1.000
_cell.angle_alpha   90.00
_cell.angle_beta   90.00
_cell.angle_gamma   90.00
#
_symmetry.space_group_name_H-M   'P 1'
#
loop_
_entity.id
_entity.type
_entity.pdbx_description
1 polymer ?
#
loop_
_entity_poly.entity_id
_entity_poly.type
_entity_poly.pdbx_seq_one_letter_code
_entity_poly.pdbx_strand_id
1 'polypeptide(L)'
;MVDETKAPAGGAVVKTLDDLPGVGPTKAKWLKAAGIKDLQAARDVPLEKLMHVRGIGRLLAVRIKEVLTGQETGSDATATTDAQASDLTEGQMQWQETVTEHQGSIMVLVSDLLAQPQKYGLKPKFMKDLERLGTVVDGLPVSTPPIDGTRRGKIVKHLKAIRVLLESAVKMDEDSDKHRKVVKEKLRDRRKKLERWT
;
A
#
# COMPACT_ATOMS: atom_id res chain seq x y z
N MET A 1 11.63 45.85 40.46
CA MET A 1 11.17 44.45 40.30
C MET A 1 10.66 44.33 38.87
N VAL A 2 11.56 44.38 37.88
CA VAL A 2 12.11 43.25 37.10
C VAL A 2 11.10 42.21 36.59
N ASP A 3 11.01 42.19 35.27
CA ASP A 3 10.65 41.12 34.33
C ASP A 3 9.18 40.81 33.97
N GLU A 4 8.67 41.59 33.02
CA GLU A 4 7.85 41.07 31.92
C GLU A 4 8.68 40.13 31.03
N THR A 5 8.69 38.82 31.28
CA THR A 5 8.90 37.81 30.22
C THR A 5 8.28 36.47 30.62
N LYS A 6 7.02 36.24 30.23
CA LYS A 6 6.50 34.87 30.09
C LYS A 6 5.98 34.67 28.68
N ALA A 7 6.91 34.45 27.76
CA ALA A 7 6.63 33.83 26.49
C ALA A 7 6.88 32.31 26.63
N PRO A 8 5.85 31.46 26.60
CA PRO A 8 6.04 30.10 26.17
C PRO A 8 5.74 30.01 24.67
N ALA A 9 6.77 29.58 23.94
CA ALA A 9 6.71 28.80 22.71
C ALA A 9 5.96 29.40 21.50
N GLY A 10 6.72 29.67 20.44
CA GLY A 10 6.21 29.89 19.10
C GLY A 10 5.47 28.67 18.56
N GLY A 11 4.19 28.56 18.88
CA GLY A 11 3.25 27.76 18.11
C GLY A 11 3.04 28.46 16.77
N ALA A 12 3.46 27.83 15.68
CA ALA A 12 3.16 28.32 14.35
C ALA A 12 1.65 28.53 14.25
N VAL A 13 1.21 29.79 14.17
CA VAL A 13 -0.19 30.13 14.00
C VAL A 13 -0.57 29.60 12.62
N VAL A 14 -1.22 28.44 12.59
CA VAL A 14 -1.76 27.85 11.37
C VAL A 14 -2.84 28.83 10.88
N LYS A 15 -2.52 29.62 9.85
CA LYS A 15 -3.43 30.65 9.30
C LYS A 15 -4.29 30.08 8.18
N THR A 16 -3.79 29.06 7.49
CA THR A 16 -4.43 28.49 6.30
C THR A 16 -4.40 26.96 6.33
N LEU A 17 -5.27 26.32 5.53
CA LEU A 17 -5.36 24.86 5.45
C LEU A 17 -4.08 24.19 4.94
N ASP A 18 -3.24 24.91 4.19
CA ASP A 18 -1.96 24.44 3.66
C ASP A 18 -0.79 24.55 4.65
N ASP A 19 -0.99 25.25 5.77
CA ASP A 19 -0.03 25.28 6.88
C ASP A 19 -0.24 24.12 7.88
N LEU A 20 -1.30 23.33 7.69
CA LEU A 20 -1.58 22.18 8.55
C LEU A 20 -0.52 21.08 8.35
N PRO A 21 -0.03 20.44 9.43
CA PRO A 21 1.04 19.47 9.34
C PRO A 21 0.64 18.27 8.47
N GLY A 22 1.41 18.05 7.40
CA GLY A 22 1.15 16.99 6.42
C GLY A 22 0.06 17.31 5.38
N VAL A 23 -0.55 18.50 5.44
CA VAL A 23 -1.49 19.04 4.46
C VAL A 23 -0.78 20.12 3.64
N GLY A 24 -0.11 19.70 2.56
CA GLY A 24 0.45 20.67 1.62
C GLY A 24 -0.63 21.34 0.74
N PRO A 25 -0.23 22.29 -0.13
CA PRO A 25 -1.15 23.06 -0.98
C PRO A 25 -2.04 22.20 -1.87
N THR A 26 -1.57 21.02 -2.29
CA THR A 26 -2.36 20.06 -3.07
C THR A 26 -3.51 19.46 -2.27
N LYS A 27 -3.28 19.09 -1.00
CA LYS A 27 -4.31 18.52 -0.13
C LYS A 27 -5.29 19.58 0.37
N ALA A 28 -4.80 20.80 0.60
CA ALA A 28 -5.65 21.95 0.90
C ALA A 28 -6.68 22.22 -0.23
N LYS A 29 -6.28 22.06 -1.50
CA LYS A 29 -7.23 22.14 -2.62
C LYS A 29 -8.30 21.04 -2.57
N TRP A 30 -7.96 19.83 -2.12
CA TRP A 30 -8.91 18.72 -1.98
C TRP A 30 -9.87 18.93 -0.80
N LEU A 31 -9.39 19.47 0.32
CA LEU A 31 -10.23 19.92 1.42
C LEU A 31 -11.26 20.96 0.96
N LYS A 32 -10.81 21.97 0.21
CA LYS A 32 -11.69 22.99 -0.37
C LYS A 32 -12.72 22.38 -1.33
N ALA A 33 -12.32 21.44 -2.18
CA ALA A 33 -13.21 20.71 -3.07
C ALA A 33 -14.24 19.83 -2.33
N ALA A 34 -13.90 19.35 -1.14
CA ALA A 34 -14.81 18.60 -0.25
C ALA A 34 -15.75 19.51 0.58
N GLY A 35 -15.73 20.83 0.33
CA GLY A 35 -16.56 21.81 1.03
C GLY A 35 -15.94 22.35 2.33
N ILE A 36 -14.71 21.98 2.66
CA ILE A 36 -13.97 22.46 3.83
C ILE A 36 -13.12 23.64 3.40
N LYS A 37 -13.71 24.84 3.47
CA LYS A 37 -13.10 26.07 2.92
C LYS A 37 -12.05 26.66 3.86
N ASP A 38 -12.27 26.53 5.17
CA ASP A 38 -11.52 27.21 6.22
C ASP A 38 -11.17 26.27 7.38
N LEU A 39 -10.25 26.71 8.25
CA LEU A 39 -9.80 25.95 9.44
C LEU A 39 -10.95 25.66 10.41
N GLN A 40 -11.88 26.60 10.56
CA GLN A 40 -13.07 26.42 11.39
C GLN A 40 -13.98 25.33 10.81
N ALA A 41 -14.18 25.30 9.49
CA ALA A 41 -14.91 24.23 8.83
C ALA A 41 -14.22 22.86 9.01
N ALA A 42 -12.87 22.82 9.00
CA ALA A 42 -12.11 21.61 9.27
C ALA A 42 -12.21 21.15 10.74
N ARG A 43 -12.45 22.09 11.66
CA ARG A 43 -12.67 21.81 13.08
C ARG A 43 -14.08 21.34 13.38
N ASP A 44 -15.09 21.87 12.70
CA ASP A 44 -16.50 21.54 12.98
C ASP A 44 -16.97 20.28 12.25
N VAL A 45 -16.34 19.96 11.12
CA VAL A 45 -16.67 18.76 10.35
C VAL A 45 -16.36 17.47 11.13
N PRO A 46 -17.18 16.41 11.05
CA PRO A 46 -16.87 15.14 11.70
C PRO A 46 -15.61 14.49 11.09
N LEU A 47 -14.88 13.74 11.93
CA LEU A 47 -13.63 13.08 11.54
C LEU A 47 -13.81 12.20 10.30
N GLU A 48 -14.92 11.47 10.22
CA GLU A 48 -15.24 10.62 9.08
C GLU A 48 -15.25 11.42 7.76
N LYS A 49 -15.81 12.63 7.75
CA LYS A 49 -15.87 13.44 6.53
C LYS A 49 -14.51 14.01 6.14
N LEU A 50 -13.57 14.17 7.08
CA LEU A 50 -12.16 14.47 6.76
C LEU A 50 -11.47 13.25 6.13
N MET A 51 -11.76 12.04 6.63
CA MET A 51 -11.20 10.79 6.11
C MET A 51 -11.66 10.46 4.68
N HIS A 52 -12.85 10.90 4.30
CA HIS A 52 -13.35 10.73 2.93
C HIS A 52 -12.72 11.72 1.94
N VAL A 53 -11.93 12.69 2.41
CA VAL A 53 -11.22 13.61 1.51
C VAL A 53 -10.05 12.88 0.86
N ARG A 54 -9.99 12.95 -0.47
CA ARG A 54 -8.91 12.35 -1.25
C ARG A 54 -7.55 12.74 -0.67
N GLY A 55 -6.73 11.75 -0.30
CA GLY A 55 -5.38 11.97 0.22
C GLY A 55 -5.29 12.36 1.70
N ILE A 56 -6.40 12.32 2.45
CA ILE A 56 -6.45 12.48 3.90
C ILE A 56 -6.94 11.16 4.51
N GLY A 57 -6.01 10.40 5.08
CA GLY A 57 -6.35 9.20 5.85
C GLY A 57 -6.74 9.55 7.29
N ARG A 58 -7.19 8.55 8.06
CA ARG A 58 -7.58 8.70 9.46
C ARG A 58 -6.47 9.27 10.34
N LEU A 59 -5.25 8.75 10.27
CA LEU A 59 -4.10 9.36 10.96
C LEU A 59 -3.93 10.86 10.71
N LEU A 60 -4.06 11.29 9.44
CA LEU A 60 -3.90 12.69 9.08
C LEU A 60 -5.11 13.52 9.55
N ALA A 61 -6.33 12.98 9.43
CA ALA A 61 -7.55 13.61 9.91
C ALA A 61 -7.52 13.82 11.43
N VAL A 62 -7.03 12.84 12.19
CA VAL A 62 -6.85 12.91 13.64
C VAL A 62 -5.82 13.99 13.99
N ARG A 63 -4.64 13.98 13.35
CA ARG A 63 -3.61 15.01 13.56
C ARG A 63 -4.09 16.42 13.23
N ILE A 64 -4.84 16.59 12.13
CA ILE A 64 -5.47 17.87 11.78
C ILE A 64 -6.43 18.30 12.90
N LYS A 65 -7.25 17.39 13.41
CA LYS A 65 -8.18 17.67 14.50
C LYS A 65 -7.46 18.04 15.78
N GLU A 66 -6.42 17.31 16.19
CA GLU A 66 -5.60 17.61 17.37
C GLU A 66 -5.00 19.01 17.30
N VAL A 67 -4.41 19.37 16.16
CA VAL A 67 -3.83 20.70 15.91
C VAL A 67 -4.89 21.80 15.95
N LEU A 68 -6.10 21.53 15.43
CA LEU A 68 -7.20 22.49 15.39
C LEU A 68 -7.95 22.63 16.72
N THR A 69 -8.03 21.58 17.53
CA THR A 69 -8.69 21.60 18.85
C THR A 69 -7.73 22.00 19.97
N GLY A 70 -6.41 21.97 19.72
CA GLY A 70 -5.40 22.22 20.74
C GLY A 70 -5.39 21.14 21.83
N GLN A 71 -5.96 19.97 21.56
CA GLN A 71 -5.96 18.84 22.49
C GLN A 71 -4.75 17.98 22.22
N GLU A 72 -3.76 18.07 23.11
CA GLU A 72 -2.67 17.11 23.18
C GLU A 72 -3.18 15.87 23.93
N THR A 73 -3.84 14.96 23.24
CA THR A 73 -4.04 13.61 23.79
C THR A 73 -2.68 12.92 23.79
N GLY A 74 -2.00 13.03 24.94
CA GLY A 74 -0.75 12.34 25.21
C GLY A 74 -0.90 10.85 24.90
N SER A 75 -0.25 10.42 23.82
CA SER A 75 -0.02 9.01 23.53
C SER A 75 1.00 8.50 24.53
N ASP A 76 0.54 8.08 25.71
CA ASP A 76 1.35 7.22 26.57
C ASP A 76 1.45 5.85 25.89
N ALA A 77 2.61 5.60 25.32
CA ALA A 77 2.96 4.38 24.64
C ALA A 77 3.11 3.27 25.68
N THR A 78 2.01 2.59 26.01
CA THR A 78 2.06 1.25 26.58
C THR A 78 1.79 0.25 25.47
N ALA A 79 2.89 -0.37 25.02
CA ALA A 79 2.87 -1.50 24.14
C ALA A 79 2.18 -2.68 24.84
N THR A 80 1.02 -3.06 24.33
CA THR A 80 0.50 -4.43 24.45
C THR A 80 0.08 -4.89 23.06
N THR A 81 0.73 -5.95 22.61
CA THR A 81 0.51 -6.70 21.38
C THR A 81 -0.96 -7.13 21.21
N ASP A 82 -1.38 -7.23 19.95
CA ASP A 82 -2.64 -7.78 19.42
C ASP A 82 -3.83 -6.79 19.26
N ALA A 83 -3.77 -5.98 18.19
CA ALA A 83 -4.96 -5.35 17.59
C ALA A 83 -4.74 -5.12 16.09
N GLN A 84 -5.12 -6.12 15.28
CA GLN A 84 -5.50 -5.91 13.90
C GLN A 84 -6.75 -5.01 13.82
N ALA A 85 -6.83 -4.26 12.72
CA ALA A 85 -7.95 -3.47 12.21
C ALA A 85 -8.07 -1.99 12.65
N SER A 86 -7.81 -1.11 11.67
CA SER A 86 -8.62 0.09 11.33
C SER A 86 -7.87 1.43 11.17
N ASP A 87 -6.64 1.45 10.66
CA ASP A 87 -6.02 2.67 10.11
C ASP A 87 -5.54 2.52 8.66
N LEU A 88 -6.00 1.47 7.96
CA LEU A 88 -5.81 1.33 6.52
C LEU A 88 -6.83 2.20 5.79
N THR A 89 -6.39 2.98 4.81
CA THR A 89 -7.31 3.63 3.88
C THR A 89 -8.10 2.58 3.09
N GLU A 90 -9.28 2.92 2.58
CA GLU A 90 -10.09 2.02 1.75
C GLU A 90 -9.26 1.42 0.60
N GLY A 91 -8.45 2.23 -0.07
CA GLY A 91 -7.57 1.73 -1.13
C GLY A 91 -6.45 0.81 -0.64
N GLN A 92 -6.04 0.88 0.64
CA GLN A 92 -5.05 -0.06 1.21
C GLN A 92 -5.72 -1.39 1.56
N MET A 93 -6.96 -1.35 2.05
CA MET A 93 -7.78 -2.56 2.28
C MET A 93 -8.05 -3.30 0.97
N GLN A 94 -8.55 -2.60 -0.06
CA GLN A 94 -8.78 -3.17 -1.39
C GLN A 94 -7.49 -3.74 -2.01
N TRP A 95 -6.37 -3.03 -1.83
CA TRP A 95 -5.07 -3.52 -2.28
C TRP A 95 -4.66 -4.78 -1.53
N GLN A 96 -4.81 -4.80 -0.21
CA GLN A 96 -4.46 -5.94 0.63
C GLN A 96 -5.24 -7.19 0.23
N GLU A 97 -6.56 -7.05 0.07
CA GLU A 97 -7.43 -8.13 -0.40
C GLU A 97 -6.97 -8.65 -1.76
N THR A 98 -6.80 -7.75 -2.74
CA THR A 98 -6.37 -8.13 -4.10
C THR A 98 -5.01 -8.82 -4.11
N VAL A 99 -4.05 -8.31 -3.34
CA VAL A 99 -2.71 -8.89 -3.26
C VAL A 99 -2.75 -10.24 -2.56
N THR A 100 -3.51 -10.39 -1.47
CA THR A 100 -3.67 -11.67 -0.76
C THR A 100 -4.24 -12.74 -1.68
N GLU A 101 -5.29 -12.41 -2.43
CA GLU A 101 -5.90 -13.32 -3.41
C GLU A 101 -4.89 -13.77 -4.46
N HIS A 102 -4.18 -12.81 -5.08
CA HIS A 102 -3.21 -13.12 -6.13
C HIS A 102 -1.96 -13.82 -5.60
N GLN A 103 -1.50 -13.48 -4.41
CA GLN A 103 -0.39 -14.16 -3.74
C GLN A 103 -0.74 -15.63 -3.50
N GLY A 104 -1.91 -15.93 -2.90
CA GLY A 104 -2.36 -17.30 -2.69
C GLY A 104 -2.47 -18.09 -4.00
N SER A 105 -3.11 -17.51 -5.02
CA SER A 105 -3.23 -18.15 -6.34
C SER A 105 -1.88 -18.42 -7.01
N ILE A 106 -0.95 -17.47 -6.95
CA ILE A 106 0.39 -17.63 -7.52
C ILE A 106 1.18 -18.72 -6.79
N MET A 107 1.10 -18.76 -5.45
CA MET A 107 1.81 -19.76 -4.65
C MET A 107 1.33 -21.18 -4.97
N VAL A 108 0.02 -21.38 -5.12
CA VAL A 108 -0.54 -22.67 -5.56
C VAL A 108 -0.02 -23.06 -6.94
N LEU A 109 -0.09 -22.14 -7.92
CA LEU A 109 0.38 -22.42 -9.29
C LEU A 109 1.89 -22.71 -9.36
N VAL A 110 2.70 -21.99 -8.58
CA VAL A 110 4.14 -22.25 -8.48
C VAL A 110 4.40 -23.63 -7.88
N SER A 111 3.68 -23.97 -6.81
CA SER A 111 3.77 -25.30 -6.17
C SER A 111 3.38 -26.42 -7.14
N ASP A 112 2.27 -26.28 -7.87
CA ASP A 112 1.80 -27.27 -8.85
C ASP A 112 2.82 -27.50 -9.97
N LEU A 113 3.41 -26.43 -10.49
CA LEU A 113 4.45 -26.50 -11.53
C LEU A 113 5.70 -27.22 -10.99
N LEU A 114 6.15 -26.87 -9.79
CA LEU A 114 7.34 -27.46 -9.16
C LEU A 114 7.11 -28.92 -8.73
N ALA A 115 5.88 -29.31 -8.40
CA ALA A 115 5.52 -30.67 -8.04
C ALA A 115 5.53 -31.62 -9.25
N GLN A 116 5.29 -31.12 -10.46
CA GLN A 116 5.21 -31.93 -11.68
C GLN A 116 6.14 -31.40 -12.79
N PRO A 117 7.46 -31.32 -12.54
CA PRO A 117 8.39 -30.66 -13.46
C PRO A 117 8.53 -31.39 -14.80
N GLN A 118 8.40 -32.72 -14.79
CA GLN A 118 8.45 -33.54 -16.01
C GLN A 118 7.23 -33.28 -16.90
N LYS A 119 6.03 -33.27 -16.32
CA LYS A 119 4.76 -33.01 -17.03
C LYS A 119 4.77 -31.67 -17.78
N TYR A 120 5.37 -30.64 -17.18
CA TYR A 120 5.43 -29.31 -17.77
C TYR A 120 6.74 -29.02 -18.52
N GLY A 121 7.64 -30.00 -18.67
CA GLY A 121 8.92 -29.84 -19.35
C GLY A 121 9.83 -28.77 -18.72
N LEU A 122 9.82 -28.64 -17.39
CA LEU A 122 10.54 -27.58 -16.68
C LEU A 122 12.04 -27.88 -16.57
N LYS A 123 12.85 -26.99 -17.14
CA LYS A 123 14.32 -27.05 -16.99
C LYS A 123 14.75 -26.62 -15.57
N PRO A 124 15.86 -27.16 -15.01
CA PRO A 124 16.35 -26.80 -13.67
C PRO A 124 16.53 -25.31 -13.41
N LYS A 125 17.04 -24.58 -14.41
CA LYS A 125 17.17 -23.12 -14.32
C LYS A 125 15.82 -22.40 -14.18
N PHE A 126 14.77 -22.95 -14.79
CA PHE A 126 13.43 -22.38 -14.68
C PHE A 126 12.79 -22.70 -13.32
N MET A 127 13.02 -23.90 -12.77
CA MET A 127 12.57 -24.25 -11.43
C MET A 127 13.14 -23.28 -10.39
N LYS A 128 14.45 -22.99 -10.44
CA LYS A 128 15.08 -21.95 -9.58
C LYS A 128 14.47 -20.56 -9.78
N ASP A 129 14.07 -20.22 -11.01
CA ASP A 129 13.42 -18.94 -11.30
C ASP A 129 11.99 -18.88 -10.68
N LEU A 130 11.27 -20.01 -10.64
CA LEU A 130 9.95 -20.17 -10.02
C LEU A 130 10.04 -20.14 -8.50
N GLU A 131 11.00 -20.85 -7.90
CA GLU A 131 11.27 -20.78 -6.45
C GLU A 131 11.55 -19.34 -6.02
N ARG A 132 12.45 -18.65 -6.73
CA ARG A 132 12.74 -17.24 -6.47
C ARG A 132 11.52 -16.34 -6.67
N LEU A 133 10.67 -16.64 -7.65
CA LEU A 133 9.41 -15.92 -7.83
C LEU A 133 8.50 -16.12 -6.62
N GLY A 134 8.37 -17.35 -6.12
CA GLY A 134 7.64 -17.68 -4.90
C GLY A 134 8.13 -16.85 -3.71
N THR A 135 9.45 -16.81 -3.47
CA THR A 135 10.03 -16.01 -2.38
C THR A 135 9.70 -14.51 -2.48
N VAL A 136 9.74 -13.94 -3.69
CA VAL A 136 9.42 -12.52 -3.90
C VAL A 136 7.93 -12.24 -3.67
N VAL A 137 7.07 -13.16 -4.09
CA VAL A 137 5.62 -13.02 -3.93
C VAL A 137 5.20 -13.24 -2.47
N ASP A 138 5.85 -14.16 -1.76
CA ASP A 138 5.63 -14.41 -0.33
C ASP A 138 6.10 -13.23 0.54
N GLY A 139 7.22 -12.60 0.18
CA GLY A 139 7.76 -11.43 0.87
C GLY A 139 7.02 -10.11 0.63
N LEU A 140 5.82 -10.12 0.04
CA LEU A 140 5.05 -8.91 -0.20
C LEU A 140 4.56 -8.28 1.12
N PRO A 141 4.52 -6.93 1.24
CA PRO A 141 4.10 -6.25 2.46
C PRO A 141 2.56 -6.22 2.57
N VAL A 142 1.93 -7.39 2.62
CA VAL A 142 0.47 -7.54 2.69
C VAL A 142 -0.06 -7.01 4.02
N SER A 143 0.66 -7.25 5.12
CA SER A 143 0.31 -6.77 6.46
C SER A 143 0.52 -5.26 6.62
N THR A 144 1.34 -4.63 5.77
CA THR A 144 1.64 -3.19 5.79
C THR A 144 1.54 -2.59 4.38
N PRO A 145 0.31 -2.42 3.85
CA PRO A 145 0.08 -1.91 2.50
C PRO A 145 0.77 -0.56 2.24
N PRO A 146 1.47 -0.40 1.10
CA PRO A 146 2.13 0.87 0.78
C PRO A 146 1.16 2.05 0.74
N ILE A 147 1.53 3.17 1.36
CA ILE A 147 0.72 4.39 1.35
C ILE A 147 0.58 4.94 -0.08
N ASP A 148 1.66 4.87 -0.86
CA ASP A 148 1.69 5.34 -2.24
C ASP A 148 0.77 4.52 -3.17
N GLY A 149 -0.22 5.18 -3.77
CA GLY A 149 -1.19 4.55 -4.67
C GLY A 149 -0.57 4.04 -5.98
N THR A 150 0.49 4.71 -6.46
CA THR A 150 1.18 4.30 -7.70
C THR A 150 1.92 2.99 -7.51
N ARG A 151 2.64 2.85 -6.39
CA ARG A 151 3.35 1.65 -5.97
C ARG A 151 2.39 0.48 -5.81
N ARG A 152 1.26 0.70 -5.11
CA ARG A 152 0.17 -0.28 -4.98
C ARG A 152 -0.32 -0.78 -6.35
N GLY A 153 -0.62 0.15 -7.26
CA GLY A 153 -1.07 -0.18 -8.61
C GLY A 153 -0.03 -0.95 -9.43
N LYS A 154 1.26 -0.60 -9.31
CA LYS A 154 2.36 -1.32 -10.00
C LYS A 154 2.51 -2.75 -9.49
N ILE A 155 2.46 -2.96 -8.18
CA ILE A 155 2.53 -4.29 -7.56
C ILE A 155 1.39 -5.17 -8.07
N VAL A 156 0.14 -4.70 -7.95
CA VAL A 156 -1.05 -5.45 -8.41
C VAL A 156 -0.96 -5.76 -9.91
N LYS A 157 -0.53 -4.80 -10.73
CA LYS A 157 -0.34 -5.02 -12.18
C LYS A 157 0.64 -6.14 -12.48
N HIS A 158 1.75 -6.20 -11.74
CA HIS A 158 2.75 -7.24 -11.94
C HIS A 158 2.29 -8.60 -11.43
N LEU A 159 1.60 -8.65 -10.29
CA LEU A 159 1.00 -9.87 -9.76
C LEU A 159 -0.05 -10.47 -10.71
N LYS A 160 -1.00 -9.66 -11.19
CA LYS A 160 -1.99 -10.10 -12.19
C LYS A 160 -1.33 -10.71 -13.42
N ALA A 161 -0.30 -10.05 -13.94
CA ALA A 161 0.43 -10.55 -15.11
C ALA A 161 1.17 -11.87 -14.82
N ILE A 162 1.75 -12.02 -13.63
CA ILE A 162 2.42 -13.26 -13.21
C ILE A 162 1.41 -14.39 -13.11
N ARG A 163 0.28 -14.17 -12.44
CA ARG A 163 -0.80 -15.15 -12.32
C ARG A 163 -1.24 -15.67 -13.68
N VAL A 164 -1.59 -14.79 -14.62
CA VAL A 164 -2.04 -15.18 -15.97
C VAL A 164 -0.95 -15.97 -16.72
N LEU A 165 0.32 -15.61 -16.57
CA LEU A 165 1.42 -16.35 -17.19
C LEU A 165 1.58 -17.75 -16.59
N LEU A 166 1.41 -17.90 -15.27
CA LEU A 166 1.46 -19.20 -14.59
C LEU A 166 0.25 -20.07 -14.94
N GLU A 167 -0.96 -19.51 -14.98
CA GLU A 167 -2.16 -20.23 -15.44
C GLU A 167 -1.99 -20.70 -16.88
N SER A 168 -1.40 -19.85 -17.74
CA SER A 168 -1.06 -20.24 -19.11
C SER A 168 0.00 -21.33 -19.13
N ALA A 169 0.92 -21.39 -18.16
CA ALA A 169 1.97 -22.41 -18.07
C ALA A 169 1.40 -23.78 -17.65
N VAL A 170 0.43 -23.79 -16.72
CA VAL A 170 -0.24 -25.01 -16.26
C VAL A 170 -1.14 -25.62 -17.33
N LYS A 171 -1.73 -24.78 -18.20
CA LYS A 171 -2.60 -25.21 -19.30
C LYS A 171 -1.84 -25.63 -20.59
N MET A 172 -0.51 -25.72 -20.55
CA MET A 172 0.28 -26.01 -21.76
C MET A 172 0.26 -27.49 -22.12
N ASP A 173 0.07 -27.79 -23.40
CA ASP A 173 0.41 -29.08 -23.99
C ASP A 173 1.93 -29.28 -24.06
N GLU A 174 2.34 -30.55 -24.04
CA GLU A 174 3.73 -31.03 -23.99
C GLU A 174 4.59 -30.49 -25.15
N ASP A 175 4.00 -30.07 -26.27
CA ASP A 175 4.71 -29.79 -27.53
C ASP A 175 5.00 -28.31 -27.85
N SER A 176 4.51 -27.33 -27.08
CA SER A 176 4.70 -25.90 -27.43
C SER A 176 5.95 -25.26 -26.81
N ASP A 177 7.13 -25.69 -27.28
CA ASP A 177 8.44 -25.24 -26.80
C ASP A 177 8.67 -23.72 -26.96
N LYS A 178 8.17 -23.14 -28.05
CA LYS A 178 8.24 -21.68 -28.29
C LYS A 178 7.42 -20.91 -27.26
N HIS A 179 6.23 -21.39 -26.91
CA HIS A 179 5.37 -20.75 -25.92
C HIS A 179 6.00 -20.82 -24.52
N ARG A 180 6.63 -21.95 -24.16
CA ARG A 180 7.34 -22.12 -22.87
C ARG A 180 8.43 -21.08 -22.70
N LYS A 181 9.23 -20.86 -23.75
CA LYS A 181 10.30 -19.87 -23.75
C LYS A 181 9.75 -18.46 -23.51
N VAL A 182 8.67 -18.08 -24.21
CA VAL A 182 8.03 -16.76 -24.06
C VAL A 182 7.47 -16.57 -22.65
N VAL A 183 6.77 -17.56 -22.12
CA VAL A 183 6.20 -17.51 -20.76
C VAL A 183 7.30 -17.34 -19.72
N LYS A 184 8.38 -18.13 -19.82
CA LYS A 184 9.54 -18.04 -18.93
C LYS A 184 10.19 -16.66 -18.94
N GLU A 185 10.45 -16.10 -20.12
CA GLU A 185 11.06 -14.76 -20.21
C GLU A 185 10.16 -13.68 -19.62
N LYS A 186 8.86 -13.73 -19.92
CA LYS A 186 7.89 -12.79 -19.37
C LYS A 186 7.79 -12.92 -17.85
N LEU A 187 7.76 -14.13 -17.30
CA LEU A 187 7.74 -14.35 -15.84
C LEU A 187 8.97 -13.76 -15.17
N ARG A 188 10.16 -14.03 -15.71
CA ARG A 188 11.43 -13.47 -15.21
C ARG A 188 11.42 -11.94 -15.21
N ASP A 189 10.95 -11.33 -16.30
CA ASP A 189 10.90 -9.87 -16.42
C ASP A 189 9.87 -9.24 -15.47
N ARG A 190 8.74 -9.91 -15.24
CA ARG A 190 7.72 -9.46 -14.29
C ARG A 190 8.20 -9.61 -12.85
N ARG A 191 8.90 -10.70 -12.51
CA ARG A 191 9.56 -10.88 -11.20
C ARG A 191 10.53 -9.74 -10.90
N LYS A 192 11.45 -9.44 -11.83
CA LYS A 192 12.41 -8.33 -11.67
C LYS A 192 11.73 -6.97 -11.48
N LYS A 193 10.59 -6.75 -12.15
CA LYS A 193 9.80 -5.53 -11.96
C LYS A 193 9.15 -5.53 -10.57
N LEU A 194 8.61 -6.66 -10.12
CA LEU A 194 8.04 -6.80 -8.78
C LEU A 194 9.10 -6.50 -7.70
N GLU A 195 10.28 -7.13 -7.80
CA GLU A 195 11.45 -6.89 -6.91
C GLU A 195 11.83 -5.39 -6.80
N ARG A 196 11.55 -4.57 -7.82
CA ARG A 196 11.85 -3.13 -7.81
C ARG A 196 10.81 -2.30 -7.06
N TRP A 197 9.60 -2.83 -6.90
CA TRP A 197 8.47 -2.16 -6.28
C TRP A 197 8.12 -2.73 -4.90
N THR A 198 8.69 -3.87 -4.51
CA THR A 198 8.67 -4.47 -3.17
C THR A 198 9.86 -4.01 -2.37
#